data_AF-A0A4S4EUE7-F1
#
_entry.id   AF-A0A4S4EUE7-F1
#
_cell.length_a   1.000
_cell.length_b   1.000
_cell.length_c   1.000
_cell.angle_alpha   90.00
_cell.angle_beta   90.00
_cell.angle_gamma   90.00
#
_symmetry.space_group_name_H-M   'P 1'
#
loop_
_entity.id
_entity.type
_entity.pdbx_description
1 polymer ?
#
loop_
_entity_poly.entity_id
_entity_poly.type
_entity_poly.pdbx_seq_one_letter_code
_entity_poly.pdbx_strand_id
1 'polypeptide(L)'
;MDSVASSSSPPDRPPQSQFNITQPVADRILRALRHRLRLLHRSESDFFVLGATGNVYTVTLSTTPSCTCPDRTTPCKHILFVFIRVLGVSLDDGCLRRKTLRPCQLSRLLSAPTSAEVLAGTGIRERFHQMFFQARQGSSLQATVEIEDGTSCPVCLDVLGQGDKVVACGTCRNPIHEECLLTWKRSSRRRSATCVICRARWRNRTDQEPYLNLSAYVSEDGMAEENSLCCD
;
A
#
# COMPACT_ATOMS: atom_id res chain seq x y z
N MET A 1 29.17 -74.85 2.37
CA MET A 1 30.29 -73.94 2.65
C MET A 1 30.46 -73.07 1.41
N ASP A 2 30.04 -71.82 1.28
CA ASP A 2 29.22 -70.90 2.06
C ASP A 2 28.67 -69.89 1.05
N SER A 3 27.35 -69.70 1.01
CA SER A 3 26.71 -68.58 0.32
C SER A 3 26.47 -67.49 1.35
N VAL A 4 27.10 -66.32 1.20
CA VAL A 4 26.80 -65.15 2.03
C VAL A 4 26.54 -63.97 1.09
N ALA A 5 25.26 -63.68 0.85
CA ALA A 5 24.82 -62.43 0.27
C ALA A 5 24.14 -61.62 1.38
N SER A 6 24.76 -60.49 1.75
CA SER A 6 24.30 -59.60 2.80
C SER A 6 23.01 -58.88 2.38
N SER A 7 21.89 -59.22 3.00
CA SER A 7 20.65 -58.46 2.96
C SER A 7 20.70 -57.30 3.94
N SER A 8 20.71 -56.06 3.43
CA SER A 8 20.57 -54.85 4.23
C SER A 8 19.23 -54.19 3.88
N SER A 9 18.22 -54.36 4.75
CA SER A 9 16.97 -53.61 4.67
C SER A 9 17.19 -52.17 5.20
N PRO A 10 16.75 -51.11 4.52
CA PRO A 10 16.81 -49.76 5.07
C PRO A 10 15.69 -49.55 6.11
N PRO A 11 15.88 -48.67 7.12
CA PRO A 11 14.93 -48.49 8.20
C PRO A 11 13.71 -47.69 7.74
N ASP A 12 12.53 -48.15 8.14
CA ASP A 12 11.25 -47.44 8.06
C ASP A 12 11.36 -46.06 8.73
N ARG A 13 11.34 -45.00 7.91
CA ARG A 13 11.09 -43.64 8.41
C ARG A 13 9.58 -43.44 8.56
N PRO A 14 9.09 -42.89 9.68
CA PRO A 14 7.67 -42.61 9.85
C PRO A 14 7.21 -41.60 8.79
N PRO A 15 5.93 -41.65 8.36
CA PRO A 15 5.45 -40.79 7.31
C PRO A 15 5.48 -39.35 7.81
N GLN A 16 6.45 -38.59 7.33
CA GLN A 16 6.45 -37.13 7.46
C GLN A 16 5.13 -36.67 6.86
N SER A 17 4.26 -36.10 7.70
CA SER A 17 3.00 -35.53 7.25
C SER A 17 3.32 -34.41 6.26
N GLN A 18 3.36 -34.77 4.99
CA GLN A 18 3.35 -33.85 3.87
C GLN A 18 1.97 -33.20 3.89
N PHE A 19 1.79 -32.26 4.81
CA PHE A 19 0.88 -31.16 4.60
C PHE A 19 1.38 -30.50 3.33
N ASN A 20 0.78 -30.90 2.21
CA ASN A 20 0.97 -30.28 0.91
C ASN A 20 0.54 -28.82 1.07
N ILE A 21 1.47 -28.00 1.53
CA ILE A 21 1.39 -26.56 1.42
C ILE A 21 1.29 -26.34 -0.08
N THR A 22 0.13 -25.88 -0.53
CA THR A 22 0.05 -25.29 -1.86
C THR A 22 1.12 -24.20 -1.88
N GLN A 23 2.19 -24.43 -2.65
CA GLN A 23 3.40 -23.59 -2.73
C GLN A 23 3.12 -22.07 -2.75
N PRO A 24 2.01 -21.55 -3.32
CA PRO A 24 1.70 -20.12 -3.31
C PRO A 24 1.45 -19.49 -1.93
N VAL A 25 1.00 -20.22 -0.91
CA VAL A 25 0.70 -19.62 0.42
C VAL A 25 1.96 -19.53 1.28
N ALA A 26 2.84 -20.54 1.24
CA ALA A 26 4.14 -20.51 1.93
C ALA A 26 4.98 -19.31 1.48
N ASP A 27 5.09 -19.07 0.18
CA ASP A 27 5.86 -17.94 -0.35
C ASP A 27 5.34 -16.59 0.14
N ARG A 28 4.02 -16.45 0.28
CA ARG A 28 3.41 -15.22 0.80
C ARG A 28 3.68 -15.04 2.29
N ILE A 29 3.64 -16.12 3.07
CA ILE A 29 4.03 -16.10 4.49
C ILE A 29 5.50 -15.68 4.61
N LEU A 30 6.40 -16.28 3.81
CA LEU A 30 7.81 -15.91 3.80
C LEU A 30 8.03 -14.43 3.44
N ARG A 31 7.30 -13.90 2.45
CA ARG A 31 7.36 -12.47 2.10
C ARG A 31 6.84 -11.57 3.22
N ALA A 32 5.80 -11.99 3.95
CA ALA A 32 5.26 -11.24 5.09
C ALA A 32 6.26 -11.17 6.27
N LEU A 33 7.06 -12.22 6.45
CA LEU A 33 8.10 -12.32 7.47
C LEU A 33 9.38 -11.56 7.10
N ARG A 34 9.86 -11.73 5.86
CA ARG A 34 11.18 -11.24 5.41
C ARG A 34 11.19 -9.83 4.87
N HIS A 35 10.11 -9.38 4.23
CA HIS A 35 10.11 -8.03 3.66
C HIS A 35 10.03 -6.99 4.78
N ARG A 36 10.67 -5.83 4.55
CA ARG A 36 10.61 -4.66 5.43
C ARG A 36 9.23 -4.01 5.37
N LEU A 37 8.28 -4.64 6.06
CA LEU A 37 6.92 -4.14 6.29
C LEU A 37 6.83 -3.57 7.71
N ARG A 38 6.19 -2.42 7.86
CA ARG A 38 5.97 -1.76 9.16
C ARG A 38 4.51 -1.31 9.27
N LEU A 39 3.99 -1.27 10.49
CA LEU A 39 2.68 -0.74 10.78
C LEU A 39 2.79 0.75 11.13
N LEU A 40 2.04 1.60 10.44
CA LEU A 40 2.00 3.04 10.70
C LEU A 40 0.95 3.38 11.75
N HIS A 41 -0.25 2.83 11.56
CA HIS A 41 -1.41 3.14 12.39
C HIS A 41 -2.40 1.98 12.35
N ARG A 42 -3.17 1.84 13.43
CA ARG A 42 -4.32 0.95 13.55
C ARG A 42 -5.52 1.79 13.99
N SER A 43 -6.61 1.69 13.25
CA SER A 43 -7.88 2.33 13.56
C SER A 43 -8.98 1.29 13.47
N GLU A 44 -9.49 0.83 14.63
CA GLU A 44 -10.51 -0.22 14.70
C GLU A 44 -10.11 -1.49 13.93
N SER A 45 -10.69 -1.70 12.74
CA SER A 45 -10.45 -2.81 11.82
C SER A 45 -9.47 -2.50 10.68
N ASP A 46 -9.04 -1.25 10.55
CA ASP A 46 -8.11 -0.79 9.52
C ASP A 46 -6.66 -0.74 10.04
N PHE A 47 -5.76 -1.29 9.23
CA PHE A 47 -4.32 -1.36 9.49
C PHE A 47 -3.57 -0.72 8.34
N PHE A 48 -2.81 0.32 8.63
CA PHE A 48 -2.04 1.07 7.65
C PHE A 48 -0.61 0.53 7.59
N VAL A 49 -0.29 -0.19 6.53
CA VAL A 49 0.97 -0.94 6.36
C VAL A 49 1.88 -0.21 5.39
N LEU A 50 3.08 0.13 5.85
CA LEU A 50 4.17 0.62 5.02
C LEU A 50 4.84 -0.54 4.29
N GLY A 51 4.85 -0.50 2.96
CA GLY A 51 5.53 -1.45 2.10
C GLY A 51 7.03 -1.16 1.93
N ALA A 52 7.77 -2.13 1.41
CA ALA A 52 9.22 -2.02 1.18
C ALA A 52 9.62 -0.88 0.21
N THR A 53 8.72 -0.46 -0.68
CA THR A 53 8.95 0.66 -1.61
C THR A 53 8.49 2.01 -1.05
N GLY A 54 8.09 2.07 0.22
CA GLY A 54 7.54 3.27 0.85
C GLY A 54 6.05 3.53 0.59
N ASN A 55 5.38 2.72 -0.24
CA ASN A 55 3.94 2.84 -0.46
C ASN A 55 3.14 2.39 0.78
N VAL A 56 2.10 3.13 1.11
CA VAL A 56 1.17 2.77 2.18
C VAL A 56 -0.01 1.97 1.61
N TYR A 57 -0.26 0.81 2.20
CA TYR A 57 -1.40 -0.06 1.89
C TYR A 57 -2.32 -0.16 3.10
N THR A 58 -3.62 -0.12 2.88
CA THR A 58 -4.62 -0.34 3.94
C THR A 58 -5.05 -1.79 3.90
N VAL A 59 -4.98 -2.47 5.04
CA VAL A 59 -5.55 -3.79 5.27
C VAL A 59 -6.78 -3.60 6.16
N THR A 60 -7.94 -4.06 5.71
CA THR A 60 -9.19 -3.99 6.46
C THR A 60 -9.59 -5.39 6.90
N LEU A 61 -9.69 -5.61 8.21
CA LEU A 61 -10.13 -6.87 8.77
C LEU A 61 -11.64 -6.93 8.85
N SER A 62 -12.21 -7.87 8.13
CA SER A 62 -13.63 -8.21 8.16
C SER A 62 -13.78 -9.73 8.01
N THR A 63 -15.01 -10.23 7.86
CA THR A 63 -15.27 -11.62 7.49
C THR A 63 -14.50 -12.02 6.23
N THR A 64 -14.26 -11.09 5.31
CA THR A 64 -13.40 -11.27 4.13
C THR A 64 -12.31 -10.19 4.14
N PRO A 65 -11.13 -10.47 4.73
CA PRO A 65 -10.05 -9.50 4.81
C PRO A 65 -9.67 -8.96 3.43
N SER A 66 -9.46 -7.65 3.34
CA SER A 66 -9.11 -6.96 2.09
C SER A 66 -7.84 -6.14 2.24
N CYS A 67 -7.18 -5.86 1.12
CA CYS A 67 -6.00 -5.00 1.09
C CYS A 67 -5.99 -4.17 -0.20
N THR A 68 -5.55 -2.92 -0.12
CA THR A 68 -5.46 -2.02 -1.29
C THR A 68 -4.27 -2.31 -2.21
N CYS A 69 -3.40 -3.25 -1.85
CA CYS A 69 -2.22 -3.60 -2.63
C CYS A 69 -2.59 -4.21 -4.00
N PRO A 70 -1.69 -4.16 -4.99
CA PRO A 70 -1.97 -4.68 -6.34
C PRO A 70 -2.09 -6.21 -6.41
N ASP A 71 -1.70 -6.95 -5.36
CA ASP A 71 -1.87 -8.41 -5.30
C ASP A 71 -3.36 -8.76 -5.17
N ARG A 72 -3.91 -9.40 -6.22
CA ARG A 72 -5.32 -9.82 -6.29
C ARG A 72 -5.61 -11.09 -5.48
N THR A 73 -4.60 -11.70 -4.87
CA THR A 73 -4.79 -12.93 -4.11
C THR A 73 -4.98 -12.65 -2.63
N THR A 74 -6.03 -13.25 -2.06
CA THR A 74 -6.32 -13.17 -0.63
C THR A 74 -6.04 -14.51 0.06
N PRO A 75 -5.32 -14.53 1.19
CA PRO A 75 -4.62 -13.40 1.82
C PRO A 75 -3.32 -13.04 1.08
N CYS A 76 -3.08 -11.75 0.86
CA CYS A 76 -1.81 -11.24 0.32
C CYS A 76 -0.76 -11.14 1.44
N LYS A 77 0.50 -10.85 1.08
CA LYS A 77 1.57 -10.70 2.09
C LYS A 77 1.28 -9.63 3.16
N HIS A 78 0.52 -8.58 2.85
CA HIS A 78 0.19 -7.52 3.82
C HIS A 78 -0.87 -7.98 4.83
N ILE A 79 -1.86 -8.77 4.39
CA ILE A 79 -2.84 -9.39 5.29
C ILE A 79 -2.13 -10.38 6.21
N LEU A 80 -1.23 -11.20 5.65
CA LEU A 80 -0.44 -12.16 6.44
C LEU A 80 0.51 -11.44 7.41
N PHE A 81 1.10 -10.31 7.02
CA PHE A 81 1.89 -9.47 7.91
C PHE A 81 1.05 -8.98 9.11
N VAL A 82 -0.17 -8.53 8.88
CA VAL A 82 -1.09 -8.12 9.97
C VAL A 82 -1.42 -9.30 10.87
N PHE A 83 -1.76 -10.46 10.33
CA PHE A 83 -2.05 -11.63 11.16
C PHE A 83 -0.84 -12.07 11.99
N ILE A 84 0.29 -12.30 11.34
CA ILE A 84 1.44 -12.95 11.99
C ILE A 84 2.20 -11.96 12.87
N ARG A 85 2.60 -10.83 12.31
CA ARG A 85 3.53 -9.91 12.97
C ARG A 85 2.83 -8.83 13.80
N VAL A 86 1.68 -8.32 13.33
CA VAL A 86 0.94 -7.28 14.07
C VAL A 86 0.09 -7.87 15.20
N LEU A 87 -0.63 -8.97 14.93
CA LEU A 87 -1.60 -9.57 15.85
C LEU A 87 -1.10 -10.88 16.50
N GLY A 88 0.11 -11.35 16.18
CA GLY A 88 0.73 -12.50 16.84
C GLY A 88 0.09 -13.85 16.52
N VAL A 89 -0.56 -14.01 15.36
CA VAL A 89 -1.14 -15.29 14.94
C VAL A 89 -0.03 -16.29 14.63
N SER A 90 -0.11 -17.48 15.24
CA SER A 90 0.82 -18.59 14.97
C SER A 90 0.79 -19.03 13.50
N LEU A 91 1.95 -19.41 12.97
CA LEU A 91 2.12 -19.93 11.61
C LEU A 91 1.32 -21.21 11.33
N ASP A 92 1.00 -21.96 12.39
CA ASP A 92 0.23 -23.19 12.30
C ASP A 92 -1.28 -22.94 12.18
N ASP A 93 -1.76 -21.74 12.57
CA ASP A 93 -3.19 -21.43 12.55
C ASP A 93 -3.75 -21.48 11.12
N GLY A 94 -4.81 -22.28 10.95
CA GLY A 94 -5.48 -22.46 9.67
C GLY A 94 -6.10 -21.18 9.10
N CYS A 95 -6.31 -20.14 9.91
CA CYS A 95 -6.86 -18.87 9.43
C CYS A 95 -5.94 -18.18 8.40
N LEU A 96 -4.62 -18.40 8.46
CA LEU A 96 -3.65 -17.85 7.50
C LEU A 96 -3.85 -18.37 6.08
N ARG A 97 -4.52 -19.52 5.92
CA ARG A 97 -4.78 -20.17 4.64
C ARG A 97 -6.19 -19.92 4.12
N ARG A 98 -7.07 -19.30 4.92
CA ARG A 98 -8.48 -19.07 4.57
C ARG A 98 -8.67 -17.70 3.94
N LYS A 99 -9.57 -17.62 2.96
CA LYS A 99 -10.02 -16.35 2.37
C LYS A 99 -10.99 -15.60 3.28
N THR A 100 -11.66 -16.32 4.18
CA THR A 100 -12.67 -15.78 5.09
C THR A 100 -12.35 -16.15 6.53
N LEU A 101 -12.74 -15.27 7.45
CA LEU A 101 -12.63 -15.45 8.88
C LEU A 101 -13.99 -15.79 9.46
N ARG A 102 -14.02 -16.69 10.45
CA ARG A 102 -15.24 -16.91 11.24
C ARG A 102 -15.47 -15.69 12.15
N PRO A 103 -16.73 -15.34 12.49
CA PRO A 103 -17.02 -14.19 13.36
C PRO A 103 -16.25 -14.20 14.68
N CYS A 104 -16.14 -15.36 15.34
CA CYS A 104 -15.36 -15.51 16.58
C CYS A 104 -13.85 -15.26 16.36
N GLN A 105 -13.30 -15.69 15.22
CA GLN A 105 -11.90 -15.44 14.87
C GLN A 105 -11.67 -13.96 14.59
N LEU A 106 -12.58 -13.31 13.87
CA LEU A 106 -12.51 -11.88 13.60
C LEU A 106 -12.55 -11.06 14.89
N SER A 107 -13.51 -11.33 15.79
CA SER A 107 -13.61 -10.65 17.08
C SER A 107 -12.34 -10.83 17.92
N ARG A 108 -11.78 -12.05 17.94
CA ARG A 108 -10.49 -12.33 18.61
C ARG A 108 -9.34 -11.51 18.03
N LEU A 109 -9.25 -11.43 16.70
CA LEU A 109 -8.19 -10.68 16.01
C LEU A 109 -8.33 -9.17 16.23
N LEU A 110 -9.54 -8.63 16.18
CA LEU A 110 -9.81 -7.21 16.43
C LEU A 110 -9.57 -6.81 17.89
N SER A 111 -9.67 -7.75 18.83
CA SER A 111 -9.39 -7.51 20.25
C SER A 111 -7.93 -7.75 20.62
N ALA A 112 -7.14 -8.39 19.74
CA ALA A 112 -5.74 -8.67 20.02
C ALA A 112 -4.92 -7.37 20.09
N PRO A 113 -3.93 -7.28 21.01
CA PRO A 113 -3.03 -6.14 21.07
C PRO A 113 -2.16 -6.06 19.83
N THR A 114 -1.70 -4.85 19.51
CA THR A 114 -0.73 -4.61 18.44
C THR A 114 0.68 -4.80 18.97
N SER A 115 1.47 -5.64 18.30
CA SER A 115 2.91 -5.76 18.62
C SER A 115 3.63 -4.43 18.38
N ALA A 116 4.49 -4.03 19.32
CA ALA A 116 5.26 -2.79 19.23
C ALA A 116 6.44 -2.88 18.25
N GLU A 117 7.04 -4.07 18.11
CA GLU A 117 8.24 -4.30 17.26
C GLU A 117 8.00 -4.02 15.77
N VAL A 118 6.75 -4.09 15.34
CA VAL A 118 6.36 -3.90 13.94
C VAL A 118 5.98 -2.47 13.62
N LEU A 119 5.84 -1.61 14.64
CA LEU A 119 5.53 -0.20 14.42
C LEU A 119 6.68 0.47 13.67
N ALA A 120 6.32 1.36 12.73
CA ALA A 120 7.28 2.26 12.12
C ALA A 120 7.79 3.28 13.15
N GLY A 121 8.92 3.94 12.85
CA GLY A 121 9.44 5.00 13.70
C GLY A 121 8.44 6.14 13.89
N THR A 122 8.56 6.86 15.00
CA THR A 122 7.65 7.95 15.37
C THR A 122 7.56 9.01 14.27
N GLY A 123 8.69 9.40 13.68
CA GLY A 123 8.74 10.40 12.62
C GLY A 123 7.89 10.04 11.39
N ILE A 124 8.04 8.83 10.86
CA ILE A 124 7.25 8.39 9.69
C ILE A 124 5.77 8.30 10.05
N ARG A 125 5.42 7.85 11.26
CA ARG A 125 4.04 7.77 11.72
C ARG A 125 3.41 9.15 11.82
N GLU A 126 4.10 10.13 12.37
CA GLU A 126 3.64 11.51 12.44
C GLU A 126 3.43 12.11 11.05
N ARG A 127 4.38 11.89 10.12
CA ARG A 127 4.22 12.30 8.72
C ARG A 127 3.04 11.63 8.04
N PHE A 128 2.84 10.33 8.27
CA PHE A 128 1.64 9.63 7.81
C PHE A 128 0.37 10.30 8.34
N HIS A 129 0.29 10.59 9.64
CA HIS A 129 -0.88 11.24 10.23
C HIS A 129 -1.15 12.63 9.62
N GLN A 130 -0.10 13.44 9.46
CA GLN A 130 -0.21 14.76 8.82
C GLN A 130 -0.75 14.62 7.39
N MET A 131 -0.11 13.81 6.54
CA MET A 131 -0.50 13.72 5.13
C MET A 131 -1.86 13.03 4.93
N PHE A 132 -2.13 11.95 5.67
CA PHE A 132 -3.32 11.14 5.48
C PHE A 132 -4.59 11.83 6.02
N PHE A 133 -4.53 12.46 7.19
CA PHE A 133 -5.70 13.12 7.78
C PHE A 133 -5.89 14.56 7.29
N GLN A 134 -4.83 15.31 6.96
CA GLN A 134 -4.98 16.62 6.32
C GLN A 134 -5.55 16.49 4.90
N ALA A 135 -5.17 15.45 4.15
CA ALA A 135 -5.80 15.18 2.85
C ALA A 135 -7.30 14.91 2.98
N ARG A 136 -7.77 14.27 4.07
CA ARG A 136 -9.21 14.01 4.30
C ARG A 136 -9.97 15.22 4.82
N GLN A 137 -9.36 16.09 5.62
CA GLN A 137 -9.96 17.36 6.06
C GLN A 137 -9.96 18.41 4.92
N GLY A 138 -8.95 18.39 4.05
CA GLY A 138 -8.87 19.24 2.86
C GLY A 138 -9.67 18.73 1.66
N SER A 139 -10.18 17.50 1.67
CA SER A 139 -10.95 16.95 0.53
C SER A 139 -12.38 17.50 0.41
N SER A 140 -12.82 18.37 1.33
CA SER A 140 -14.01 19.23 1.16
C SER A 140 -13.69 20.51 0.37
N LEU A 141 -12.42 20.80 0.14
CA LEU A 141 -11.97 21.82 -0.80
C LEU A 141 -11.26 21.05 -1.92
N GLN A 142 -12.05 20.47 -2.83
CA GLN A 142 -11.61 20.59 -4.21
C GLN A 142 -11.23 22.06 -4.35
N ALA A 143 -9.97 22.34 -4.69
CA ALA A 143 -9.59 23.67 -5.09
C ALA A 143 -10.50 24.00 -6.28
N THR A 144 -11.67 24.56 -5.97
CA THR A 144 -12.51 25.29 -6.89
C THR A 144 -11.53 26.29 -7.44
N VAL A 145 -11.12 26.06 -8.68
CA VAL A 145 -10.36 27.04 -9.44
C VAL A 145 -11.21 28.30 -9.33
N GLU A 146 -10.80 29.26 -8.50
CA GLU A 146 -11.48 30.53 -8.40
C GLU A 146 -11.29 31.19 -9.76
N ILE A 147 -12.34 31.11 -10.58
CA ILE A 147 -12.38 31.73 -11.90
C ILE A 147 -12.58 33.22 -11.61
N GLU A 148 -11.52 34.02 -11.75
CA GLU A 148 -11.66 35.47 -11.77
C GLU A 148 -12.56 35.85 -12.96
N ASP A 149 -13.52 36.74 -12.73
CA ASP A 149 -14.47 37.21 -13.74
C ASP A 149 -13.72 37.73 -14.98
N GLY A 150 -13.92 37.05 -16.11
CA GLY A 150 -13.30 37.40 -17.39
C GLY A 150 -12.06 36.57 -17.78
N THR A 151 -11.68 35.55 -17.00
CA THR A 151 -10.65 34.61 -17.47
C THR A 151 -11.13 33.79 -18.66
N SER A 152 -10.39 33.84 -19.77
CA SER A 152 -10.72 33.12 -21.00
C SER A 152 -9.91 31.83 -21.15
N CYS A 153 -10.52 30.82 -21.75
CA CYS A 153 -9.84 29.59 -22.10
C CYS A 153 -8.85 29.86 -23.25
N PRO A 154 -7.54 29.63 -23.09
CA PRO A 154 -6.53 29.87 -24.13
C PRO A 154 -6.62 28.90 -25.31
N VAL A 155 -7.55 27.94 -25.30
CA VAL A 155 -7.74 26.95 -26.37
C VAL A 155 -8.91 27.34 -27.27
N CYS A 156 -10.08 27.66 -26.72
CA CYS A 156 -11.26 28.07 -27.49
C CYS A 156 -11.50 29.59 -27.50
N LEU A 157 -10.81 30.33 -26.63
CA LEU A 157 -10.94 31.79 -26.44
C LEU A 157 -12.26 32.24 -25.80
N ASP A 158 -13.11 31.31 -25.36
CA ASP A 158 -14.35 31.61 -24.64
C ASP A 158 -14.10 31.95 -23.17
N VAL A 159 -14.93 32.81 -22.60
CA VAL A 159 -14.90 33.18 -21.17
C VAL A 159 -15.33 31.96 -20.34
N LEU A 160 -14.56 31.66 -19.30
CA LEU A 160 -14.86 30.57 -18.38
C LEU A 160 -16.03 30.95 -17.48
N GLY A 161 -17.12 30.18 -17.55
CA GLY A 161 -18.31 30.39 -16.73
C GLY A 161 -18.26 29.65 -15.39
N GLN A 162 -19.04 30.13 -14.42
CA GLN A 162 -19.13 29.52 -13.08
C GLN A 162 -19.73 28.10 -13.05
N GLY A 163 -20.26 27.61 -14.18
CA GLY A 163 -20.75 26.24 -14.38
C GLY A 163 -19.82 25.35 -15.23
N ASP A 164 -18.70 25.89 -15.71
CA ASP A 164 -17.81 25.16 -16.60
C ASP A 164 -16.89 24.21 -15.82
N LYS A 165 -16.67 23.01 -16.38
CA LYS A 165 -15.64 22.11 -15.86
C LYS A 165 -14.27 22.64 -16.28
N VAL A 166 -13.59 23.30 -15.35
CA VAL A 166 -12.27 23.89 -15.58
C VAL A 166 -11.16 23.13 -14.87
N VAL A 167 -9.99 23.11 -15.49
CA VAL A 167 -8.75 22.55 -14.92
C VAL A 167 -7.64 23.57 -15.05
N ALA A 168 -6.82 23.73 -14.01
CA ALA A 168 -5.72 24.69 -14.00
C ALA A 168 -4.36 23.98 -14.10
N CYS A 169 -3.42 24.59 -14.81
CA CYS A 169 -2.05 24.08 -14.87
C CYS A 169 -1.39 24.14 -13.48
N GLY A 170 -0.78 23.04 -13.01
CA GLY A 170 -0.08 23.04 -11.71
C GLY A 170 1.14 23.98 -11.62
N THR A 171 1.64 24.49 -12.74
CA THR A 171 2.79 25.42 -12.79
C THR A 171 2.35 26.86 -13.00
N CYS A 172 1.68 27.16 -14.12
CA CYS A 172 1.29 28.54 -14.45
C CYS A 172 -0.12 28.92 -13.97
N ARG A 173 -0.84 28.00 -13.34
CA ARG A 173 -2.21 28.16 -12.80
C ARG A 173 -3.26 28.64 -13.80
N ASN A 174 -2.94 28.75 -15.08
CA ASN A 174 -3.91 29.17 -16.10
C ASN A 174 -5.04 28.15 -16.21
N PRO A 175 -6.30 28.57 -16.05
CA PRO A 175 -7.45 27.70 -16.19
C PRO A 175 -7.76 27.44 -17.67
N ILE A 176 -8.21 26.23 -17.98
CA ILE A 176 -8.68 25.81 -19.31
C ILE A 176 -9.90 24.91 -19.12
N HIS A 177 -10.81 24.83 -20.08
CA HIS A 177 -11.88 23.84 -20.02
C HIS A 177 -11.33 22.41 -20.02
N GLU A 178 -11.97 21.50 -19.30
CA GLU A 178 -11.62 20.08 -19.25
C GLU A 178 -11.68 19.46 -20.66
N GLU A 179 -12.70 19.79 -21.44
CA GLU A 179 -12.86 19.34 -22.83
C GLU A 179 -11.77 19.89 -23.76
N CYS A 180 -11.36 21.14 -23.58
CA CYS A 180 -10.28 21.77 -24.32
C CYS A 180 -8.94 21.08 -24.01
N LEU A 181 -8.69 20.77 -22.73
CA LEU A 181 -7.54 19.96 -22.34
C LEU A 181 -7.58 18.58 -23.01
N LEU A 182 -8.71 17.88 -22.97
CA LEU A 182 -8.83 16.53 -23.55
C LEU A 182 -8.57 16.53 -25.06
N THR A 183 -9.09 17.51 -25.78
CA THR A 183 -8.83 17.69 -27.21
C THR A 183 -7.35 18.00 -27.46
N TRP A 184 -6.73 18.85 -26.64
CA TRP A 184 -5.30 19.11 -26.67
C TRP A 184 -4.44 17.86 -26.40
N LYS A 185 -4.86 16.98 -25.47
CA LYS A 185 -4.18 15.71 -25.22
C LYS A 185 -4.23 14.79 -26.45
N ARG A 186 -5.39 14.74 -27.14
CA ARG A 186 -5.58 13.91 -28.33
C ARG A 186 -4.76 14.38 -29.53
N SER A 187 -4.58 15.69 -29.70
CA SER A 187 -3.79 16.25 -30.81
C SER A 187 -2.28 16.21 -30.55
N SER A 188 -1.85 16.12 -29.29
CA SER A 188 -0.44 16.02 -28.95
C SER A 188 0.13 14.65 -29.33
N ARG A 189 1.06 14.61 -30.29
CA ARG A 189 1.79 13.38 -30.70
C ARG A 189 2.68 12.77 -29.59
N ARG A 190 2.73 13.37 -28.39
CA ARG A 190 3.55 12.90 -27.26
C ARG A 190 2.68 12.16 -26.24
N ARG A 191 3.23 11.08 -25.66
CA ARG A 191 2.58 10.25 -24.62
C ARG A 191 2.20 11.00 -23.33
N SER A 192 2.56 12.29 -23.19
CA SER A 192 2.20 13.11 -22.04
C SER A 192 1.77 14.51 -22.48
N ALA A 193 0.61 14.93 -22.01
CA ALA A 193 0.08 16.26 -22.27
C ALA A 193 0.93 17.35 -21.62
N THR A 194 1.20 18.44 -22.34
CA THR A 194 1.91 19.62 -21.85
C THR A 194 0.99 20.84 -21.84
N CYS A 195 1.23 21.80 -20.95
CA CYS A 195 0.49 23.06 -20.88
C CYS A 195 0.64 23.85 -22.20
N VAL A 196 -0.47 24.40 -22.70
CA VAL A 196 -0.47 25.25 -23.90
C VAL A 196 0.29 26.55 -23.69
N ILE A 197 0.32 27.04 -22.44
CA ILE A 197 0.99 28.29 -22.07
C ILE A 197 2.46 28.03 -21.72
N CYS A 198 2.70 27.32 -20.61
CA CYS A 198 4.06 27.18 -20.06
C CYS A 198 4.80 25.90 -20.50
N ARG A 199 4.17 25.03 -21.31
CA ARG A 199 4.72 23.72 -21.74
C ARG A 199 5.05 22.73 -20.62
N ALA A 200 4.79 23.07 -19.36
CA ALA A 200 4.93 22.15 -18.23
C ALA A 200 4.05 20.91 -18.43
N ARG A 201 4.49 19.75 -17.94
CA ARG A 201 3.72 18.51 -18.06
C ARG A 201 2.43 18.60 -17.23
N TRP A 202 1.29 18.35 -17.85
CA TRP A 202 0.05 18.11 -17.11
C TRP A 202 0.20 16.80 -16.37
N ARG A 203 0.15 16.85 -15.03
CA ARG A 203 -0.04 15.63 -14.25
C ARG A 203 -1.48 15.20 -14.48
N ASN A 204 -1.69 14.01 -15.03
CA ASN A 204 -3.04 13.47 -15.07
C ASN A 204 -3.54 13.28 -13.63
N ARG A 205 -4.87 13.33 -13.43
CA ARG A 205 -5.48 12.88 -12.16
C ARG A 205 -5.12 11.41 -11.85
N THR A 206 -4.78 10.63 -12.88
CA THR A 206 -4.23 9.27 -12.79
C THR A 206 -2.72 9.19 -12.55
N ASP A 207 -1.98 10.32 -12.60
CA ASP A 207 -0.58 10.41 -12.18
C ASP A 207 -0.44 10.82 -10.70
N GLN A 208 -1.56 10.97 -9.97
CA GLN A 208 -1.50 10.84 -8.53
C GLN A 208 -1.18 9.36 -8.27
N GLU A 209 0.00 9.08 -7.70
CA GLU A 209 0.32 7.73 -7.26
C GLU A 209 -0.88 7.21 -6.45
N PRO A 210 -1.48 6.06 -6.80
CA PRO A 210 -2.72 5.59 -6.18
C PRO A 210 -2.56 5.29 -4.69
N TYR A 211 -1.33 5.37 -4.19
CA TYR A 211 -0.93 5.12 -2.83
C TYR A 211 -0.20 6.34 -2.30
N LEU A 212 -0.44 6.67 -1.02
CA LEU A 212 0.44 7.59 -0.30
C LEU A 212 1.83 6.95 -0.23
N ASN A 213 2.83 7.64 -0.78
CA ASN A 213 4.21 7.17 -0.79
C ASN A 213 5.04 7.96 0.22
N LEU A 214 5.64 7.25 1.18
CA LEU A 214 6.47 7.81 2.24
C LEU A 214 7.96 7.51 2.06
N SER A 215 8.39 6.98 0.90
CA SER A 215 9.78 6.58 0.64
C SER A 215 10.81 7.68 0.92
N ALA A 216 10.45 8.94 0.68
CA ALA A 216 11.29 10.10 0.98
C ALA A 216 11.64 10.26 2.47
N TYR A 217 10.87 9.63 3.37
CA TYR A 217 11.03 9.72 4.82
C TYR A 217 11.52 8.40 5.44
N VAL A 218 11.68 7.33 4.65
CA VAL A 218 12.10 6.00 5.16
C VAL A 218 13.58 5.94 5.51
N SER A 219 14.39 6.85 4.98
CA SER A 219 15.86 6.86 5.18
C SER A 219 16.30 7.14 6.62
N GLU A 220 15.42 7.63 7.50
CA GLU A 220 15.76 8.00 8.88
C GLU A 220 15.50 6.87 9.89
N ASP A 221 14.65 5.89 9.56
CA ASP A 221 14.25 4.79 10.44
C ASP A 221 15.29 3.64 10.52
N GLY A 222 16.43 3.77 9.84
CA GLY A 222 17.45 2.72 9.69
C GLY A 222 18.70 2.87 10.58
N MET A 223 18.83 3.94 11.37
CA MET A 223 20.06 4.26 12.11
C MET A 223 19.97 4.11 13.64
N ALA A 224 18.93 3.45 14.17
CA ALA A 224 18.65 3.50 15.61
C ALA A 224 18.93 2.22 16.42
N GLU A 225 19.63 1.19 15.91
CA GLU A 225 19.86 -0.06 16.68
C GLU A 225 21.25 -0.70 16.51
N GLU A 226 22.32 0.08 16.30
CA GLU A 226 23.68 -0.50 16.35
C GLU A 226 24.71 0.50 16.91
N ASN A 227 24.51 0.98 18.14
CA ASN A 227 25.62 1.49 18.95
C ASN A 227 25.31 1.49 20.46
N SER A 228 24.98 0.33 21.03
CA SER A 228 24.86 0.19 22.49
C SER A 228 25.22 -1.21 22.95
N LEU A 229 26.45 -1.64 22.66
CA LEU A 229 27.13 -2.77 23.32
C LEU A 229 28.62 -2.67 23.01
N CYS A 230 29.35 -1.87 23.78
CA CYS A 230 30.81 -1.91 23.97
C CYS A 230 31.23 -0.90 25.06
N CYS A 231 30.76 -1.08 26.29
CA CYS A 231 31.40 -0.55 27.50
C CYS A 231 30.74 -1.17 28.75
N ASP A 232 31.28 -2.31 29.19
CA ASP A 232 31.91 -2.54 30.50
C ASP A 232 32.02 -4.05 30.77
#